data_AF-A0A7S2B5N5-F1
#
_entry.id   AF-A0A7S2B5N5-F1
#
_cell.length_a   1.000
_cell.length_b   1.000
_cell.length_c   1.000
_cell.angle_alpha   90.00
_cell.angle_beta   90.00
_cell.angle_gamma   90.00
#
_symmetry.space_group_name_H-M   'P 1'
#
loop_
_entity.id
_entity.type
_entity.pdbx_description
1 polymer ?
#
loop_
_entity_poly.entity_id
_entity_poly.type
_entity_poly.pdbx_seq_one_letter_code
_entity_poly.pdbx_strand_id
1 'polypeptide(L)'
;AGYELLYVPHKDTEMKIIKLTEEVVEALDAHQLDLQTMIGSGKFVEYFKDRVLHWQKTLGDVQEVTKLWEVVSRSWGALESIFLASADIRSQLPDDTKRFEGIDSEFKELMNAAVIVPSIVEACTVEGREDSLRSMKERLELCQKSLNEYLDVKKKIFPRFYFVSSVALLDML
;
A
#
# COMPACT_ATOMS: atom_id res chain seq x y z
N ALA A 1 -14.22 -22.44 -1.91
CA ALA A 1 -13.64 -21.35 -2.71
C ALA A 1 -13.07 -20.36 -1.71
N GLY A 2 -11.76 -20.09 -1.76
CA GLY A 2 -11.12 -19.10 -0.89
C GLY A 2 -11.28 -17.69 -1.48
N TYR A 3 -11.10 -16.66 -0.66
CA TYR A 3 -11.03 -15.28 -1.14
C TYR A 3 -9.70 -15.07 -1.88
N GLU A 4 -9.77 -14.57 -3.11
CA GLU A 4 -8.60 -14.31 -3.95
C GLU A 4 -8.26 -12.82 -3.97
N LEU A 5 -6.97 -12.49 -4.07
CA LEU A 5 -6.54 -11.12 -4.33
C LEU A 5 -6.80 -10.78 -5.80
N LEU A 6 -7.56 -9.69 -6.03
CA LEU A 6 -7.71 -9.16 -7.36
C LEU A 6 -6.54 -8.23 -7.69
N TYR A 7 -6.11 -8.28 -8.94
CA TYR A 7 -5.04 -7.47 -9.46
C TYR A 7 -5.55 -6.64 -10.65
N VAL A 8 -5.34 -5.34 -10.61
CA VAL A 8 -5.71 -4.42 -11.70
C VAL A 8 -4.46 -3.85 -12.37
N PRO A 9 -4.45 -3.67 -13.70
CA PRO A 9 -3.34 -2.99 -14.36
C PRO A 9 -3.16 -1.57 -13.80
N HIS A 10 -1.92 -1.21 -13.49
CA HIS A 10 -1.56 0.16 -13.15
C HIS A 10 -1.38 0.96 -14.45
N LYS A 11 -2.00 2.14 -14.50
CA LYS A 11 -2.04 2.98 -15.71
C LYS A 11 -0.63 3.18 -16.27
N ASP A 12 -0.51 3.06 -17.59
CA ASP A 12 0.71 3.32 -18.36
C ASP A 12 1.95 2.47 -17.98
N THR A 13 1.77 1.42 -17.17
CA THR A 13 2.82 0.45 -16.81
C THR A 13 2.35 -0.98 -17.07
N GLU A 14 3.28 -1.92 -17.22
CA GLU A 14 2.96 -3.36 -17.30
C GLU A 14 2.64 -3.98 -15.92
N MET A 15 2.66 -3.16 -14.85
CA MET A 15 2.46 -3.62 -13.49
C MET A 15 0.99 -3.86 -13.18
N LYS A 16 0.70 -4.89 -12.37
CA LYS A 16 -0.61 -5.06 -11.75
C LYS A 16 -0.51 -4.67 -10.28
N ILE A 17 -1.47 -3.92 -9.76
CA ILE A 17 -1.58 -3.51 -8.35
C ILE A 17 -2.73 -4.26 -7.66
N ILE A 18 -2.61 -4.48 -6.36
CA ILE A 18 -3.68 -5.12 -5.57
C ILE A 18 -4.91 -4.21 -5.59
N LYS A 19 -6.06 -4.81 -5.87
CA LYS A 19 -7.37 -4.22 -5.63
C LYS A 19 -8.11 -5.07 -4.62
N LEU A 20 -8.36 -4.48 -3.46
CA LEU A 20 -9.22 -5.10 -2.48
C LEU A 20 -10.69 -4.87 -2.85
N THR A 21 -11.48 -5.93 -2.92
CA THR A 21 -12.93 -5.80 -3.12
C THR A 21 -13.62 -5.53 -1.80
N GLU A 22 -14.74 -4.81 -1.85
CA GLU A 22 -15.62 -4.61 -0.69
C GLU A 22 -16.02 -5.96 -0.09
N GLU A 23 -16.29 -6.96 -0.91
CA GLU A 23 -16.59 -8.33 -0.48
C GLU A 23 -15.49 -8.95 0.41
N VAL A 24 -14.21 -8.79 0.03
CA VAL A 24 -13.08 -9.31 0.83
C VAL A 24 -12.95 -8.57 2.15
N VAL A 25 -13.18 -7.26 2.16
CA VAL A 25 -13.14 -6.45 3.38
C VAL A 25 -14.26 -6.85 4.33
N GLU A 26 -15.49 -6.91 3.82
CA GLU A 26 -16.67 -7.30 4.58
C GLU A 26 -16.52 -8.72 5.14
N ALA A 27 -15.98 -9.65 4.35
CA ALA A 27 -15.71 -11.01 4.80
C ALA A 27 -14.65 -11.06 5.91
N LEU A 28 -13.55 -10.29 5.79
CA LEU A 28 -12.52 -10.22 6.82
C LEU A 28 -13.08 -9.67 8.14
N ASP A 29 -13.87 -8.60 8.07
CA ASP A 29 -14.48 -7.97 9.24
C ASP A 29 -15.53 -8.89 9.90
N ALA A 30 -16.36 -9.56 9.09
CA ALA A 30 -17.35 -10.53 9.58
C ALA A 30 -16.68 -11.74 10.27
N HIS A 31 -15.66 -12.34 9.63
CA HIS A 31 -14.93 -13.47 10.21
C HIS A 31 -14.18 -13.09 11.49
N GLN A 32 -13.64 -11.87 11.57
CA GLN A 32 -13.06 -11.35 12.81
C GLN A 32 -14.08 -11.25 13.94
N LEU A 33 -15.28 -10.71 13.66
CA LEU A 33 -16.36 -10.60 14.64
C LEU A 33 -16.84 -11.98 15.11
N ASP A 34 -16.94 -12.95 14.21
CA ASP A 34 -17.32 -14.33 14.53
C ASP A 34 -16.30 -14.96 15.48
N LEU A 35 -15.00 -14.84 15.18
CA LEU A 35 -13.92 -15.37 16.04
C LEU A 35 -13.92 -14.69 17.41
N GLN A 36 -14.16 -13.38 17.46
CA GLN A 36 -14.27 -12.63 18.72
C GLN A 36 -15.46 -13.11 19.57
N THR A 37 -16.61 -13.33 18.94
CA THR A 37 -17.82 -13.87 19.59
C THR A 37 -17.61 -15.30 20.11
N MET A 38 -16.90 -16.14 19.35
CA MET A 38 -16.54 -17.49 19.77
C MET A 38 -15.68 -17.47 21.03
N ILE A 39 -14.65 -16.61 21.09
CA ILE A 39 -13.81 -16.46 22.30
C ILE A 39 -14.65 -16.02 23.52
N GLY A 40 -15.60 -15.09 23.31
CA GLY A 40 -16.50 -14.61 24.36
C GLY A 40 -17.51 -15.64 24.88
N SER A 41 -17.79 -16.69 24.09
CA SER A 41 -18.77 -17.74 24.42
C SER A 41 -18.26 -18.74 25.49
N GLY A 42 -17.03 -18.59 25.98
CA GLY A 42 -16.53 -19.26 27.18
C GLY A 42 -16.37 -20.78 27.03
N LYS A 43 -17.03 -21.56 27.91
CA LYS A 43 -16.80 -23.00 28.11
C LYS A 43 -16.99 -23.89 26.87
N PHE A 44 -17.68 -23.41 25.83
CA PHE A 44 -17.94 -24.19 24.62
C PHE A 44 -16.78 -24.18 23.61
N VAL A 45 -15.81 -23.27 23.79
CA VAL A 45 -14.68 -23.07 22.86
C VAL A 45 -13.37 -23.69 23.38
N GLU A 46 -13.34 -24.19 24.61
CA GLU A 46 -12.12 -24.71 25.25
C GLU A 46 -11.40 -25.78 24.41
N TYR A 47 -12.14 -26.67 23.74
CA TYR A 47 -11.59 -27.73 22.89
C TYR A 47 -10.90 -27.22 21.61
N PHE A 48 -11.31 -26.06 21.08
CA PHE A 48 -10.79 -25.50 19.83
C PHE A 48 -10.24 -24.07 19.98
N LYS A 49 -9.97 -23.66 21.23
CA LYS A 49 -9.53 -22.32 21.58
C LYS A 49 -8.25 -21.92 20.87
N ASP A 50 -7.27 -22.81 20.82
CA ASP A 50 -5.99 -22.54 20.14
C ASP A 50 -6.17 -22.30 18.64
N ARG A 51 -7.10 -23.03 18.01
CA ARG A 51 -7.44 -22.81 16.59
C ARG A 51 -8.11 -21.45 16.37
N VAL A 52 -9.01 -21.06 17.26
CA VAL A 52 -9.70 -19.76 17.18
C VAL A 52 -8.72 -18.62 17.38
N LEU A 53 -7.83 -18.71 18.37
CA LEU A 53 -6.78 -17.72 18.60
C LEU A 53 -5.79 -17.64 17.44
N HIS A 54 -5.40 -18.78 16.87
CA HIS A 54 -4.56 -18.81 15.68
C HIS A 54 -5.22 -18.04 14.52
N TRP A 55 -6.47 -18.37 14.17
CA TRP A 55 -7.17 -17.69 13.07
C TRP A 55 -7.48 -16.23 13.38
N GLN A 56 -7.76 -15.87 14.63
CA GLN A 56 -7.96 -14.48 15.02
C GLN A 56 -6.70 -13.66 14.76
N LYS A 57 -5.54 -14.19 15.16
CA LYS A 57 -4.26 -13.55 14.88
C LYS A 57 -4.00 -13.48 13.37
N THR A 58 -4.09 -14.61 12.67
CA THR A 58 -3.83 -14.68 11.22
C THR A 58 -4.70 -13.71 10.43
N LEU A 59 -6.02 -13.67 10.68
CA LEU A 59 -6.91 -12.74 9.98
C LEU A 59 -6.66 -11.28 10.39
N GLY A 60 -6.18 -11.03 11.61
CA GLY A 60 -5.81 -9.70 12.09
C GLY A 60 -4.60 -9.18 11.35
N ASP A 61 -3.56 -10.00 11.24
CA ASP A 61 -2.35 -9.74 10.48
C ASP A 61 -2.69 -9.49 9.00
N VAL A 62 -3.56 -10.32 8.40
CA VAL A 62 -4.05 -10.13 7.02
C VAL A 62 -4.75 -8.78 6.86
N GLN A 63 -5.65 -8.40 7.77
CA GLN A 63 -6.38 -7.15 7.69
C GLN A 63 -5.44 -5.93 7.78
N GLU A 64 -4.45 -5.98 8.67
CA GLU A 64 -3.45 -4.92 8.83
C GLU A 64 -2.53 -4.80 7.61
N VAL A 65 -1.94 -5.92 7.18
CA VAL A 65 -1.07 -5.97 5.99
C VAL A 65 -1.81 -5.47 4.77
N THR A 66 -3.07 -5.87 4.59
CA THR A 66 -3.87 -5.47 3.43
C THR A 66 -4.13 -3.96 3.40
N LYS A 67 -4.52 -3.36 4.54
CA LYS A 67 -4.71 -1.90 4.65
C LYS A 67 -3.43 -1.15 4.34
N LEU A 68 -2.31 -1.64 4.87
CA LEU A 68 -1.00 -1.06 4.64
C LEU A 68 -0.58 -1.16 3.16
N TRP A 69 -0.79 -2.31 2.54
CA TRP A 69 -0.47 -2.54 1.12
C TRP A 69 -1.28 -1.63 0.21
N GLU A 70 -2.55 -1.39 0.53
CA GLU A 70 -3.40 -0.47 -0.23
C GLU A 70 -2.87 0.98 -0.14
N VAL A 71 -2.45 1.41 1.06
CA VAL A 71 -1.80 2.72 1.25
C VAL A 71 -0.52 2.82 0.43
N VAL A 72 0.38 1.83 0.53
CA VAL A 72 1.64 1.80 -0.22
C VAL A 72 1.37 1.83 -1.73
N SER A 73 0.43 1.04 -2.23
CA SER A 73 0.11 0.97 -3.67
C SER A 73 -0.39 2.30 -4.21
N ARG A 74 -1.26 3.00 -3.46
CA ARG A 74 -1.75 4.33 -3.84
C ARG A 74 -0.64 5.38 -3.80
N SER A 75 0.15 5.41 -2.73
CA SER A 75 1.25 6.37 -2.59
C SER A 75 2.34 6.15 -3.64
N TRP A 76 2.72 4.90 -3.89
CA TRP A 76 3.67 4.55 -4.95
C TRP A 76 3.14 4.99 -6.31
N GLY A 77 1.89 4.66 -6.67
CA GLY A 77 1.33 5.03 -7.98
C GLY A 77 1.21 6.54 -8.20
N ALA A 78 0.94 7.31 -7.15
CA ALA A 78 0.94 8.77 -7.25
C ALA A 78 2.35 9.33 -7.48
N LEU A 79 3.35 8.80 -6.77
CA LEU A 79 4.73 9.26 -6.88
C LEU A 79 5.45 8.75 -8.13
N GLU A 80 5.09 7.57 -8.64
CA GLU A 80 5.64 6.97 -9.87
C GLU A 80 5.47 7.93 -11.05
N SER A 81 4.24 8.39 -11.26
CA SER A 81 3.89 9.33 -12.33
C SER A 81 4.61 10.68 -12.24
N ILE A 82 5.18 11.02 -11.08
CA ILE A 82 5.86 12.29 -10.84
C ILE A 82 7.38 12.10 -10.95
N PHE A 83 7.93 11.18 -10.16
CA PHE A 83 9.37 10.97 -10.05
C PHE A 83 9.97 10.25 -11.26
N LEU A 84 9.21 9.42 -11.99
CA LEU A 84 9.71 8.75 -13.19
C LEU A 84 9.41 9.53 -14.47
N ALA A 85 8.29 10.26 -14.54
CA ALA A 85 7.88 10.96 -15.75
C ALA A 85 8.43 12.40 -15.87
N SER A 86 8.57 13.15 -14.75
CA SER A 86 9.00 14.55 -14.82
C SER A 86 10.53 14.69 -14.74
N ALA A 87 11.14 15.16 -15.84
CA ALA A 87 12.57 15.43 -15.89
C ALA A 87 12.99 16.57 -14.95
N ASP A 88 12.13 17.58 -14.73
CA ASP A 88 12.38 18.67 -13.78
C ASP A 88 12.52 18.11 -12.36
N ILE A 89 11.55 17.32 -11.89
CA ILE A 89 11.59 16.69 -10.57
C ILE A 89 12.85 15.85 -10.38
N ARG A 90 13.23 15.04 -11.39
CA ARG A 90 14.45 14.23 -11.32
C ARG A 90 15.72 15.06 -11.19
N SER A 91 15.75 16.23 -11.82
CA SER A 91 16.89 17.15 -11.75
C SER A 91 16.96 17.93 -10.44
N GLN A 92 15.81 18.27 -9.86
CA GLN A 92 15.69 19.15 -8.68
C GLN A 92 15.71 18.36 -7.37
N LEU A 93 15.23 17.11 -7.39
CA LEU A 93 15.18 16.20 -6.24
C LEU A 93 15.93 14.89 -6.56
N PRO A 94 17.24 14.93 -6.86
CA PRO A 94 17.99 13.75 -7.29
C PRO A 94 18.08 12.66 -6.20
N ASP A 95 18.24 13.05 -4.94
CA ASP A 95 18.33 12.11 -3.82
C ASP A 95 17.00 11.39 -3.56
N ASP A 96 15.88 12.12 -3.59
CA ASP A 96 14.55 11.54 -3.44
C ASP A 96 14.15 10.71 -4.68
N THR A 97 14.59 11.10 -5.87
CA THR A 97 14.43 10.29 -7.09
C THR A 97 15.13 8.95 -6.93
N LYS A 98 16.40 8.94 -6.52
CA LYS A 98 17.15 7.71 -6.27
C LYS A 98 16.51 6.86 -5.18
N ARG A 99 15.97 7.50 -4.12
CA ARG A 99 15.22 6.79 -3.08
C ARG A 99 13.97 6.14 -3.66
N PHE A 100 13.21 6.87 -4.49
CA PHE A 100 11.99 6.37 -5.12
C PHE A 100 12.28 5.22 -6.09
N GLU A 101 13.32 5.32 -6.93
CA GLU A 101 13.75 4.22 -7.82
C GLU A 101 14.06 2.92 -7.04
N GLY A 102 14.66 3.05 -5.85
CA GLY A 102 14.86 1.90 -4.96
C GLY A 102 13.56 1.32 -4.40
N ILE A 103 12.58 2.17 -4.05
CA ILE A 103 11.24 1.72 -3.61
C ILE A 103 10.50 1.05 -4.77
N ASP A 104 10.62 1.62 -5.98
CA ASP A 104 9.99 1.12 -7.20
C ASP A 104 10.44 -0.30 -7.52
N SER A 105 11.75 -0.58 -7.48
CA SER A 105 12.28 -1.93 -7.69
C SER A 105 11.73 -2.91 -6.64
N GLU A 106 11.78 -2.55 -5.37
CA GLU A 106 11.32 -3.38 -4.26
C GLU A 106 9.81 -3.66 -4.35
N PHE A 107 9.01 -2.64 -4.66
CA PHE A 107 7.57 -2.77 -4.83
C PHE A 107 7.23 -3.67 -6.03
N LYS A 108 7.95 -3.52 -7.16
CA LYS A 108 7.74 -4.36 -8.34
C LYS A 108 8.06 -5.83 -8.07
N GLU A 109 9.17 -6.11 -7.38
CA GLU A 109 9.52 -7.47 -6.96
C GLU A 109 8.44 -8.08 -6.06
N LEU A 110 8.00 -7.31 -5.05
CA LEU A 110 6.93 -7.70 -4.13
C LEU A 110 5.62 -8.00 -4.87
N MET A 111 5.24 -7.17 -5.84
CA MET A 111 4.02 -7.36 -6.62
C MET A 111 4.09 -8.55 -7.58
N ASN A 112 5.23 -8.77 -8.22
CA ASN A 112 5.44 -9.95 -9.07
C ASN A 112 5.35 -11.26 -8.27
N ALA A 113 5.90 -11.28 -7.05
CA ALA A 113 5.77 -12.41 -6.13
C ALA A 113 4.34 -12.58 -5.60
N ALA A 114 3.59 -11.48 -5.42
CA ALA A 114 2.21 -11.55 -4.94
C ALA A 114 1.26 -12.11 -6.01
N VAL A 115 1.39 -11.69 -7.28
CA VAL A 115 0.49 -12.09 -8.38
C VAL A 115 0.44 -13.60 -8.61
N ILE A 116 1.50 -14.34 -8.25
CA ILE A 116 1.54 -15.81 -8.37
C ILE A 116 0.87 -16.52 -7.19
N VAL A 117 0.52 -15.81 -6.12
CA VAL A 117 -0.13 -16.35 -4.91
C VAL A 117 -1.60 -15.91 -4.90
N PRO A 118 -2.56 -16.80 -5.24
CA PRO A 118 -3.97 -16.42 -5.32
C PRO A 118 -4.60 -16.16 -3.95
N SER A 119 -4.12 -16.83 -2.89
CA SER A 119 -4.68 -16.73 -1.54
C SER A 119 -4.27 -15.43 -0.85
N ILE A 120 -5.26 -14.63 -0.43
CA ILE A 120 -5.01 -13.40 0.35
C ILE A 120 -4.25 -13.69 1.64
N VAL A 121 -4.57 -14.81 2.32
CA VAL A 121 -3.91 -15.18 3.57
C VAL A 121 -2.45 -15.49 3.32
N GLU A 122 -2.13 -16.27 2.28
CA GLU A 122 -0.74 -16.63 1.97
C GLU A 122 0.06 -15.41 1.50
N ALA A 123 -0.53 -14.54 0.69
CA ALA A 123 0.15 -13.34 0.19
C ALA A 123 0.49 -12.35 1.31
N CYS A 124 -0.40 -12.22 2.30
CA CYS A 124 -0.23 -11.32 3.44
C CYS A 124 0.63 -11.90 4.58
N THR A 125 0.68 -13.22 4.75
CA THR A 125 1.42 -13.88 5.84
C THR A 125 2.84 -14.33 5.46
N VAL A 126 3.34 -13.95 4.28
CA VAL A 126 4.75 -14.13 3.91
C VAL A 126 5.64 -13.46 4.96
N GLU A 127 6.67 -14.17 5.42
CA GLU A 127 7.63 -13.66 6.41
C GLU A 127 8.24 -12.33 5.95
N GLY A 128 8.23 -11.32 6.84
CA GLY A 128 8.74 -9.98 6.55
C GLY A 128 7.84 -9.10 5.68
N ARG A 129 6.66 -9.59 5.21
CA ARG A 129 5.75 -8.80 4.35
C ARG A 129 5.35 -7.48 4.98
N GLU A 130 4.93 -7.53 6.24
CA GLU A 130 4.49 -6.35 6.98
C GLU A 130 5.62 -5.35 7.15
N ASP A 131 6.80 -5.80 7.58
CA ASP A 131 7.97 -4.95 7.78
C ASP A 131 8.42 -4.27 6.49
N SER A 132 8.47 -5.00 5.37
CA SER A 132 8.76 -4.44 4.04
C SER A 132 7.75 -3.37 3.64
N LEU A 133 6.45 -3.63 3.83
CA LEU A 133 5.41 -2.65 3.52
C LEU A 133 5.48 -1.41 4.42
N ARG A 134 5.81 -1.57 5.71
CA ARG A 134 5.99 -0.44 6.65
C ARG A 134 7.19 0.40 6.25
N SER A 135 8.32 -0.24 5.95
CA SER A 135 9.54 0.44 5.48
C SER A 135 9.30 1.20 4.19
N MET A 136 8.62 0.59 3.21
CA MET A 136 8.25 1.28 1.96
C MET A 136 7.33 2.47 2.23
N LYS A 137 6.31 2.33 3.09
CA LYS A 137 5.42 3.44 3.46
C LYS A 137 6.20 4.63 4.02
N GLU A 138 7.09 4.40 4.99
CA GLU A 138 7.88 5.48 5.59
C GLU A 138 8.77 6.17 4.56
N ARG A 139 9.43 5.41 3.67
CA ARG A 139 10.27 5.96 2.60
C ARG A 139 9.46 6.75 1.57
N LEU A 140 8.25 6.29 1.23
CA LEU A 140 7.32 7.01 0.35
C LEU A 140 6.84 8.32 1.00
N GLU A 141 6.56 8.31 2.30
CA GLU A 141 6.18 9.53 3.05
C GLU A 141 7.30 10.58 3.03
N LEU A 142 8.57 10.15 3.12
CA LEU A 142 9.71 11.05 2.96
C LEU A 142 9.75 11.66 1.55
N CYS A 143 9.61 10.87 0.49
CA CYS A 143 9.57 11.39 -0.89
C CYS A 143 8.41 12.37 -1.09
N GLN A 144 7.21 12.05 -0.57
CA GLN A 144 6.04 12.91 -0.64
C GLN A 144 6.27 14.25 0.08
N LYS A 145 6.94 14.22 1.24
CA LYS A 145 7.28 15.42 2.00
C LYS A 145 8.25 16.30 1.21
N SER A 146 9.35 15.75 0.71
CA SER A 146 10.32 16.50 -0.11
C SER A 146 9.67 17.13 -1.34
N LEU A 147 8.78 16.39 -2.01
CA LEU A 147 8.02 16.90 -3.14
C LEU A 147 7.13 18.09 -2.75
N ASN A 148 6.38 17.98 -1.65
CA ASN A 148 5.52 19.07 -1.18
C ASN A 148 6.33 20.33 -0.85
N GLU A 149 7.47 20.17 -0.16
CA GLU A 149 8.38 21.28 0.16
C GLU A 149 8.90 21.97 -1.11
N TYR A 150 9.28 21.20 -2.13
CA TYR A 150 9.70 21.73 -3.44
C TYR A 150 8.58 22.54 -4.11
N LEU A 151 7.36 22.01 -4.17
CA LEU A 151 6.22 22.71 -4.79
C LEU A 151 5.87 23.99 -4.03
N ASP A 152 5.99 23.99 -2.70
CA ASP A 152 5.76 25.19 -1.89
C ASP A 152 6.81 26.28 -2.13
N VAL A 153 8.09 25.91 -2.32
CA VAL A 153 9.13 26.87 -2.73
C VAL A 153 8.80 27.47 -4.08
N LYS A 154 8.36 26.67 -5.07
CA LYS A 154 7.94 27.18 -6.38
C LYS A 154 6.75 28.13 -6.29
N LYS A 155 5.76 27.82 -5.46
CA LYS A 155 4.60 28.70 -5.20
C LYS A 155 5.00 30.04 -4.57
N LYS A 156 5.99 30.06 -3.68
CA LYS A 156 6.52 31.31 -3.10
C LYS A 156 7.19 32.19 -4.15
N ILE A 157 7.93 31.59 -5.09
CA ILE A 157 8.62 32.32 -6.17
C ILE A 157 7.60 32.87 -7.18
N PHE A 158 6.52 32.12 -7.44
CA PHE A 158 5.45 32.51 -8.36
C PHE A 158 4.08 32.52 -7.65
N PRO A 159 3.68 33.63 -6.99
CA PRO A 159 2.47 33.69 -6.17
C PRO A 159 1.16 33.33 -6.90
N ARG A 160 1.14 33.38 -8.24
CA ARG A 160 -0.02 32.94 -9.05
C ARG A 160 -0.27 31.43 -8.95
N PHE A 161 0.74 30.63 -8.61
CA PHE A 161 0.65 29.18 -8.46
C PHE A 161 -0.07 28.73 -7.18
N TYR A 162 -0.34 29.63 -6.23
CA TYR A 162 -1.20 29.30 -5.08
C TYR A 162 -2.64 28.98 -5.49
N PHE A 163 -3.10 29.46 -6.64
CA PHE A 163 -4.46 29.21 -7.15
C PHE A 163 -4.55 27.95 -8.02
N VAL A 164 -3.44 27.25 -8.25
CA VAL A 164 -3.36 26.05 -9.07
C VAL A 164 -3.22 24.83 -8.15
N SER A 165 -3.93 23.74 -8.47
CA SER A 165 -3.81 22.49 -7.71
C SER A 165 -2.40 21.90 -7.86
N SER A 166 -1.92 21.14 -6.88
CA SER A 166 -0.58 20.53 -6.96
C SER A 166 -0.42 19.62 -8.18
N VAL A 167 -1.49 18.95 -8.62
CA VAL A 167 -1.50 18.13 -9.85
C VAL A 167 -1.32 19.02 -11.09
N ALA A 168 -2.11 20.07 -11.22
CA ALA A 168 -2.00 20.98 -12.37
C ALA A 168 -0.67 21.78 -12.36
N LEU A 169 -0.08 22.00 -11.18
CA LEU A 169 1.25 22.59 -11.05
C LEU A 169 2.32 21.65 -11.62
N LEU A 170 2.22 20.35 -11.30
CA LEU A 170 3.13 19.33 -11.81
C LEU A 170 2.99 19.15 -13.32
N ASP A 171 1.78 19.23 -13.87
CA ASP A 171 1.56 19.16 -15.32
C ASP A 171 2.16 20.34 -16.11
N MET A 172 2.42 21.47 -15.45
CA MET A 172 3.03 22.67 -16.06
C MET A 172 4.57 22.69 -15.95
N LEU A 173 5.17 21.79 -15.18
CA LEU A 173 6.62 21.73 -14.87
C LEU A 173 7.30 20.64 -15.69
#